data_AF-A0A813X8J0-F1
#
_entry.id   AF-A0A813X8J0-F1
#
_cell.length_a   1.000
_cell.length_b   1.000
_cell.length_c   1.000
_cell.angle_alpha   90.00
_cell.angle_beta   90.00
_cell.angle_gamma   90.00
#
_symmetry.space_group_name_H-M   'P 1'
#
loop_
_entity.id
_entity.type
_entity.pdbx_description
1 polymer ?
#
loop_
_entity_poly.entity_id
_entity_poly.type
_entity_poly.pdbx_seq_one_letter_code
_entity_poly.pdbx_strand_id
1 'polypeptide(L)'
;MIRVFTCLILFGHILISTSTQCLNEPTSCNVNGLNGTCMNTTSNACSGEYVAGHCPGPMDYECCLPQTTCNVNGLNGTCMNTTSSPCSGEYVTGHCPGPQDYECCLPQQTCNVSGLSGTCMNTTSNVCSGYYLAGYCPGPMDYECCVPKQTCNVNGLSGTCMNTTSNVCSGQYVAGYCPGPLDYECCLPKQTCNVNGTSGTCMNTSLCLGESVAGYCPGPSNYQCCLPQPISCNVNGTSGTCMNTSLCSGESVPGYCPGPSNYQCCLPTEAPCTEQ
;
A
#
# COMPACT_ATOMS: atom_id res chain seq x y z
N MET A 1 -46.31 16.43 15.55
CA MET A 1 -47.75 16.75 15.70
C MET A 1 -47.94 18.20 15.30
N ILE A 2 -48.46 18.47 14.10
CA ILE A 2 -48.74 19.81 13.60
C ILE A 2 -50.03 20.29 14.29
N ARG A 3 -49.98 21.35 15.09
CA ARG A 3 -51.17 22.02 15.62
C ARG A 3 -51.52 23.20 14.72
N VAL A 4 -52.54 23.04 13.88
CA VAL A 4 -53.20 24.14 13.16
C VAL A 4 -54.19 24.78 14.13
N PHE A 5 -53.95 26.02 14.55
CA PHE A 5 -54.91 26.81 15.34
C PHE A 5 -55.75 27.68 14.41
N THR A 6 -57.04 27.36 14.31
CA THR A 6 -58.04 28.12 13.55
C THR A 6 -58.40 29.41 14.30
N CYS A 7 -58.21 30.57 13.66
CA CYS A 7 -58.55 31.88 14.22
C CYS A 7 -60.06 32.16 14.02
N LEU A 8 -60.84 32.15 15.10
CA LEU A 8 -62.28 32.43 15.11
C LEU A 8 -62.51 33.90 15.52
N ILE A 9 -62.96 34.73 14.57
CA ILE A 9 -63.31 36.13 14.83
C ILE A 9 -64.77 36.21 15.28
N LEU A 10 -65.01 36.62 16.53
CA LEU A 10 -66.34 37.00 17.04
C LEU A 10 -66.33 38.52 17.29
N PHE A 11 -67.25 39.21 16.62
CA PHE A 11 -67.41 40.68 16.64
C PHE A 11 -67.89 41.18 18.01
N GLY A 12 -67.29 42.30 18.46
CA GLY A 12 -67.94 43.26 19.35
C GLY A 12 -67.41 43.31 20.78
N HIS A 13 -66.21 43.85 20.96
CA HIS A 13 -65.84 44.81 22.03
C HIS A 13 -64.31 45.02 21.97
N ILE A 14 -63.90 46.29 22.00
CA ILE A 14 -62.49 46.71 22.00
C ILE A 14 -61.86 46.27 23.33
N LEU A 15 -61.02 45.24 23.26
CA LEU A 15 -59.95 44.99 24.22
C LEU A 15 -58.64 45.22 23.46
N ILE A 16 -57.81 46.12 23.97
CA ILE A 16 -56.46 46.36 23.49
C ILE A 16 -55.65 45.10 23.84
N SER A 17 -55.66 44.13 22.93
CA SER A 17 -54.75 42.98 22.94
C SER A 17 -53.46 43.45 22.29
N THR A 18 -52.41 43.64 23.09
CA THR A 18 -51.06 43.85 22.58
C THR A 18 -50.70 42.65 21.71
N SER A 19 -50.63 42.94 20.42
CA SER A 19 -50.13 42.10 19.34
C SER A 19 -49.00 41.16 19.76
N THR A 20 -49.29 39.87 19.89
CA THR A 20 -48.28 38.85 19.59
C THR A 20 -48.53 38.44 18.15
N GLN A 21 -47.84 39.10 17.24
CA GLN A 21 -47.73 38.64 15.87
C GLN A 21 -47.18 37.21 15.94
N CYS A 22 -47.91 36.23 15.41
CA CYS A 22 -47.34 34.94 15.05
C CYS A 22 -46.40 35.18 13.85
N LEU A 23 -45.26 35.84 14.10
CA LEU A 23 -44.12 35.76 13.22
C LEU A 23 -43.67 34.32 13.30
N ASN A 24 -43.62 33.62 12.16
CA ASN A 24 -42.90 32.36 12.05
C ASN A 24 -41.56 32.54 12.74
N GLU A 25 -41.32 31.87 13.86
CA GLU A 25 -40.03 31.96 14.53
C GLU A 25 -38.96 31.56 13.51
N PRO A 26 -37.93 32.39 13.28
CA PRO A 26 -36.89 32.04 12.33
C PRO A 26 -36.24 30.74 12.81
N THR A 27 -36.46 29.69 12.04
CA THR A 27 -35.88 28.37 12.27
C THR A 27 -34.40 28.36 11.96
N SER A 28 -33.89 29.37 11.26
CA SER A 28 -32.48 29.54 10.92
C SER A 28 -31.86 30.74 11.62
N CYS A 29 -30.57 30.63 11.87
CA CYS A 29 -29.72 31.69 12.42
C CYS A 29 -28.47 31.84 11.56
N ASN A 30 -27.81 33.00 11.64
CA ASN A 30 -26.52 33.23 10.99
C ASN A 30 -25.54 33.84 12.00
N VAL A 31 -24.38 33.20 12.15
CA VAL A 31 -23.32 33.63 13.07
C VAL A 31 -22.06 33.85 12.26
N ASN A 32 -21.65 35.11 12.10
CA ASN A 32 -20.46 35.49 11.33
C ASN A 32 -20.41 34.86 9.90
N GLY A 33 -21.57 34.67 9.25
CA GLY A 33 -21.67 34.06 7.93
C GLY A 33 -22.00 32.56 7.91
N LEU A 34 -21.95 31.85 9.04
CA LEU A 34 -22.35 30.44 9.15
C LEU A 34 -23.85 30.31 9.41
N ASN A 35 -24.54 29.57 8.54
CA ASN A 35 -25.96 29.28 8.72
C ASN A 35 -26.13 28.13 9.72
N GLY A 36 -26.89 28.39 10.78
CA GLY A 36 -27.31 27.41 11.77
C GLY A 36 -28.82 27.30 11.82
N THR A 37 -29.30 26.46 12.74
CA THR A 37 -30.72 26.28 13.04
C THR A 37 -30.98 26.66 14.48
N CYS A 38 -32.01 27.46 14.73
CA CYS A 38 -32.44 27.80 16.08
C CYS A 38 -33.12 26.59 16.73
N MET A 39 -32.54 26.08 17.81
CA MET A 39 -33.04 24.89 18.50
C MET A 39 -33.04 25.08 20.01
N ASN A 40 -34.02 24.46 20.67
CA ASN A 40 -34.04 24.39 22.12
C ASN A 40 -32.90 23.50 22.65
N THR A 41 -32.00 24.04 23.47
CA THR A 41 -30.81 23.36 24.03
C THR A 41 -31.14 22.27 25.05
N THR A 42 -32.33 22.32 25.64
CA THR A 42 -32.79 21.34 26.65
C THR A 42 -33.59 20.20 26.02
N SER A 43 -34.19 20.44 24.86
CA SER A 43 -35.13 19.51 24.22
C SER A 43 -34.58 18.87 22.94
N ASN A 44 -33.56 19.48 22.32
CA ASN A 44 -32.94 18.99 21.09
C ASN A 44 -31.44 18.87 21.31
N ALA A 45 -30.81 17.93 20.60
CA ALA A 45 -29.36 17.86 20.53
C ALA A 45 -28.89 18.68 19.33
N CYS A 46 -27.93 19.59 19.54
CA CYS A 46 -27.25 20.24 18.43
C CYS A 46 -26.25 19.27 17.82
N SER A 47 -26.17 19.32 16.50
CA SER A 47 -25.22 18.52 15.73
C SER A 47 -23.80 19.11 15.85
N GLY A 48 -23.64 20.42 16.05
CA GLY A 48 -22.37 21.06 16.41
C GLY A 48 -22.43 21.83 17.72
N GLU A 49 -22.21 23.15 17.66
CA GLU A 49 -22.13 24.00 18.85
C GLU A 49 -23.35 24.93 18.95
N TYR A 50 -23.85 25.10 20.17
CA TYR A 50 -24.85 26.11 20.47
C TYR A 50 -24.20 27.48 20.69
N VAL A 51 -24.71 28.49 19.99
CA VAL A 51 -24.29 29.88 20.16
C VAL A 51 -25.48 30.73 20.59
N ALA A 52 -25.41 31.25 21.82
CA ALA A 52 -26.43 32.09 22.41
C ALA A 52 -26.55 33.48 21.73
N GLY A 53 -27.74 34.08 21.81
CA GLY A 53 -27.98 35.46 21.36
C GLY A 53 -28.13 35.64 19.84
N HIS A 54 -28.21 34.55 19.08
CA HIS A 54 -28.36 34.56 17.62
C HIS A 54 -29.69 33.96 17.12
N CYS A 55 -30.58 33.64 18.06
CA CYS A 55 -31.94 33.19 17.82
C CYS A 55 -32.90 34.08 18.62
N PRO A 56 -34.02 34.53 18.05
CA PRO A 56 -35.08 35.17 18.82
C PRO A 56 -35.84 34.11 19.62
N GLY A 57 -36.27 34.47 20.82
CA GLY A 57 -37.00 33.57 21.71
C GLY A 57 -36.38 33.50 23.11
N PRO A 58 -36.75 32.47 23.90
CA PRO A 58 -36.24 32.28 25.26
C PRO A 58 -34.75 31.92 25.27
N MET A 59 -34.08 32.06 26.43
CA MET A 59 -32.62 31.86 26.55
C MET A 59 -32.15 30.44 26.22
N ASP A 60 -33.03 29.45 26.30
CA ASP A 60 -32.78 28.06 25.93
C ASP A 60 -32.93 27.80 24.43
N TYR A 61 -33.24 28.81 23.61
CA TYR A 61 -33.23 28.74 22.15
C TYR A 61 -31.92 29.35 21.62
N GLU A 62 -30.98 28.48 21.29
CA GLU A 62 -29.66 28.88 20.81
C GLU A 62 -29.46 28.48 19.35
N CYS A 63 -28.54 29.19 18.69
CA CYS A 63 -28.19 28.89 17.32
C CYS A 63 -27.33 27.63 17.29
N CYS A 64 -27.88 26.52 16.84
CA CYS A 64 -27.10 25.32 16.57
C CYS A 64 -26.34 25.52 15.26
N LEU A 65 -25.04 25.78 15.37
CA LEU A 65 -24.12 25.80 14.24
C LEU A 65 -23.63 24.39 13.94
N PRO A 66 -23.55 23.98 12.67
CA PRO A 66 -22.94 22.71 12.31
C PRO A 66 -21.44 22.73 12.68
N GLN A 67 -20.94 21.61 13.20
CA GLN A 67 -19.51 21.45 13.50
C GLN A 67 -18.73 21.62 12.19
N THR A 68 -17.85 22.63 12.12
CA THR A 68 -17.09 22.95 10.89
C THR A 68 -15.75 22.22 10.82
N THR A 69 -15.25 21.74 11.96
CA THR A 69 -14.00 20.98 12.06
C THR A 69 -14.27 19.59 12.62
N CYS A 70 -13.52 18.60 12.18
CA CYS A 70 -13.62 17.22 12.65
C CYS A 70 -12.26 16.74 13.14
N ASN A 71 -12.25 15.73 14.01
CA ASN A 71 -11.04 15.03 14.42
C ASN A 71 -11.19 13.54 14.17
N VAL A 72 -10.28 12.97 13.39
CA VAL A 72 -10.22 11.54 13.09
C VAL A 72 -8.90 11.01 13.63
N ASN A 73 -8.95 10.29 14.75
CA ASN A 73 -7.79 9.68 15.42
C ASN A 73 -6.61 10.65 15.59
N GLY A 74 -6.88 11.90 15.99
CA GLY A 74 -5.86 12.92 16.22
C GLY A 74 -5.55 13.82 15.01
N LEU A 75 -6.10 13.53 13.82
CA LEU A 75 -5.98 14.39 12.66
C LEU A 75 -7.17 15.35 12.56
N ASN A 76 -6.88 16.65 12.52
CA ASN A 76 -7.90 17.68 12.36
C ASN A 76 -8.24 17.86 10.87
N GLY A 77 -9.53 17.86 10.56
CA GLY A 77 -10.08 18.14 9.24
C GLY A 77 -11.21 19.16 9.31
N THR A 78 -11.84 19.37 8.16
CA THR A 78 -12.96 20.30 7.99
C THR A 78 -14.18 19.52 7.52
N CYS A 79 -15.33 19.73 8.14
CA CYS A 79 -16.58 19.14 7.67
C CYS A 79 -17.05 19.85 6.40
N MET A 80 -17.17 19.10 5.32
CA MET A 80 -17.46 19.63 3.99
C MET A 80 -18.46 18.73 3.26
N ASN A 81 -19.21 19.35 2.34
CA ASN A 81 -20.17 18.62 1.53
C ASN A 81 -19.45 17.92 0.36
N THR A 82 -19.54 16.58 0.30
CA THR A 82 -18.83 15.71 -0.65
C THR A 82 -19.25 15.93 -2.10
N THR A 83 -20.45 16.47 -2.34
CA THR A 83 -21.00 16.68 -3.68
C THR A 83 -20.68 18.05 -4.27
N SER A 84 -20.45 19.05 -3.42
CA SER A 84 -20.30 20.46 -3.84
C SER A 84 -18.91 21.04 -3.62
N SER A 85 -18.06 20.37 -2.84
CA SER A 85 -16.74 20.88 -2.51
C SER A 85 -15.66 19.81 -2.72
N PRO A 86 -14.58 20.09 -3.47
CA PRO A 86 -13.45 19.17 -3.55
C PRO A 86 -12.67 19.18 -2.23
N CYS A 87 -12.35 18.00 -1.71
CA CYS A 87 -11.40 17.85 -0.61
C CYS A 87 -9.97 17.83 -1.17
N SER A 88 -9.03 18.51 -0.51
CA SER A 88 -7.61 18.45 -0.88
C SER A 88 -6.96 17.12 -0.53
N GLY A 89 -7.49 16.40 0.46
CA GLY A 89 -7.13 15.03 0.82
C GLY A 89 -8.32 14.11 0.63
N GLU A 90 -8.85 13.58 1.73
CA GLU A 90 -9.89 12.54 1.68
C GLU A 90 -11.06 12.81 2.62
N TYR A 91 -12.24 12.33 2.21
CA TYR A 91 -13.45 12.33 3.00
C TYR A 91 -13.55 11.09 3.90
N VAL A 92 -13.86 11.30 5.17
CA VAL A 92 -14.13 10.23 6.14
C VAL A 92 -15.54 10.39 6.69
N THR A 93 -16.36 9.36 6.48
CA THR A 93 -17.75 9.28 6.93
C THR A 93 -17.88 9.23 8.46
N GLY A 94 -19.00 9.74 9.00
CA GLY A 94 -19.35 9.56 10.42
C GLY A 94 -18.58 10.41 11.43
N HIS A 95 -17.63 11.22 10.98
CA HIS A 95 -16.86 12.16 11.82
C HIS A 95 -17.34 13.61 11.73
N CYS A 96 -18.38 13.84 10.93
CA CYS A 96 -19.05 15.12 10.83
C CYS A 96 -20.54 14.96 11.12
N PRO A 97 -21.13 15.88 11.89
CA PRO A 97 -22.55 15.89 12.17
C PRO A 97 -23.31 16.52 11.00
N GLY A 98 -24.44 15.92 10.61
CA GLY A 98 -25.25 16.43 9.50
C GLY A 98 -25.75 15.33 8.57
N PRO A 99 -26.14 15.67 7.33
CA PRO A 99 -26.57 14.70 6.33
C PRO A 99 -25.40 13.80 5.89
N GLN A 100 -25.70 12.67 5.24
CA GLN A 100 -24.68 11.67 4.84
C GLN A 100 -23.61 12.23 3.90
N ASP A 101 -23.92 13.25 3.12
CA ASP A 101 -23.00 13.92 2.20
C ASP A 101 -22.14 14.99 2.90
N TYR A 102 -22.21 15.13 4.22
CA TYR A 102 -21.39 16.05 5.01
C TYR A 102 -20.34 15.26 5.79
N GLU A 103 -19.15 15.13 5.21
CA GLU A 103 -18.09 14.25 5.70
C GLU A 103 -16.85 15.03 6.12
N CYS A 104 -15.99 14.38 6.89
CA CYS A 104 -14.75 14.98 7.37
C CYS A 104 -13.71 15.00 6.25
N CYS A 105 -13.45 16.17 5.66
CA CYS A 105 -12.33 16.37 4.75
C CYS A 105 -11.02 16.49 5.55
N LEU A 106 -10.21 15.45 5.52
CA LEU A 106 -8.87 15.44 6.06
C LEU A 106 -7.90 16.02 5.03
N PRO A 107 -6.99 16.94 5.41
CA PRO A 107 -5.98 17.46 4.50
C PRO A 107 -5.02 16.36 4.06
N GLN A 108 -4.53 16.41 2.82
CA GLN A 108 -3.52 15.47 2.33
C GLN A 108 -2.28 15.50 3.23
N GLN A 109 -1.93 14.34 3.80
CA GLN A 109 -0.76 14.21 4.66
C GLN A 109 0.40 13.59 3.90
N THR A 110 1.62 14.03 4.22
CA THR A 110 2.85 13.36 3.81
C THR A 110 3.35 12.48 4.95
N CYS A 111 4.02 11.40 4.63
CA CYS A 111 4.65 10.48 5.58
C CYS A 111 6.12 10.29 5.24
N ASN A 112 6.93 9.93 6.25
CA ASN A 112 8.33 9.56 6.06
C ASN A 112 8.59 8.20 6.66
N VAL A 113 9.08 7.26 5.84
CA VAL A 113 9.44 5.91 6.31
C VAL A 113 10.90 5.66 6.00
N SER A 114 11.74 5.63 7.06
CA SER A 114 13.18 5.39 6.93
C SER A 114 13.87 6.32 5.90
N GLY A 115 13.45 7.58 5.84
CA GLY A 115 13.97 8.58 4.89
C GLY A 115 13.21 8.64 3.55
N LEU A 116 12.29 7.72 3.28
CA LEU A 116 11.44 7.74 2.09
C LEU A 116 10.25 8.66 2.31
N SER A 117 10.07 9.65 1.43
CA SER A 117 8.88 10.50 1.44
C SER A 117 7.74 9.78 0.72
N GLY A 118 6.57 9.76 1.35
CA GLY A 118 5.33 9.22 0.81
C GLY A 118 4.15 10.12 1.11
N THR A 119 2.99 9.66 0.69
CA THR A 119 1.70 10.35 0.87
C THR A 119 0.74 9.40 1.56
N CYS A 120 0.04 9.88 2.57
CA CYS A 120 -1.02 9.12 3.22
C CYS A 120 -2.24 9.04 2.32
N MET A 121 -2.71 7.83 2.04
CA MET A 121 -3.86 7.59 1.17
C MET A 121 -4.66 6.40 1.69
N ASN A 122 -5.97 6.39 1.42
CA ASN A 122 -6.79 5.23 1.71
C ASN A 122 -6.48 4.05 0.78
N THR A 123 -6.17 2.90 1.38
CA THR A 123 -5.79 1.66 0.70
C THR A 123 -6.92 1.04 -0.12
N THR A 124 -8.17 1.36 0.18
CA THR A 124 -9.38 0.87 -0.49
C THR A 124 -9.79 1.77 -1.65
N SER A 125 -9.65 3.09 -1.49
CA SER A 125 -10.12 4.09 -2.46
C SER A 125 -9.05 4.48 -3.49
N ASN A 126 -7.76 4.34 -3.15
CA ASN A 126 -6.66 4.84 -3.97
C ASN A 126 -5.70 3.72 -4.38
N VAL A 127 -5.19 3.82 -5.61
CA VAL A 127 -4.12 2.95 -6.09
C VAL A 127 -2.77 3.62 -5.82
N CYS A 128 -1.96 3.00 -4.97
CA CYS A 128 -0.59 3.45 -4.75
C CYS A 128 0.31 3.05 -5.92
N SER A 129 1.09 3.99 -6.46
CA SER A 129 2.07 3.70 -7.51
C SER A 129 3.25 2.87 -7.02
N GLY A 130 3.47 2.79 -5.71
CA GLY A 130 4.43 1.93 -5.04
C GLY A 130 3.80 0.96 -4.05
N TYR A 131 3.95 1.21 -2.76
CA TYR A 131 3.43 0.33 -1.72
C TYR A 131 2.97 1.06 -0.47
N TYR A 132 2.02 0.43 0.22
CA TYR A 132 1.45 0.93 1.45
C TYR A 132 2.23 0.45 2.67
N LEU A 133 2.39 1.35 3.63
CA LEU A 133 3.06 1.10 4.90
C LEU A 133 2.14 1.53 6.04
N ALA A 134 1.58 0.52 6.72
CA ALA A 134 0.72 0.70 7.88
C ALA A 134 1.44 1.37 9.06
N GLY A 135 0.71 2.20 9.81
CA GLY A 135 1.21 2.84 11.04
C GLY A 135 2.09 4.06 10.83
N TYR A 136 2.34 4.49 9.59
CA TYR A 136 3.13 5.68 9.26
C TYR A 136 2.28 6.92 8.93
N CYS A 137 0.97 6.78 9.00
CA CYS A 137 0.00 7.86 8.79
C CYS A 137 -0.94 7.97 9.99
N PRO A 138 -1.24 9.19 10.47
CA PRO A 138 -2.30 9.40 11.43
C PRO A 138 -3.66 9.20 10.76
N GLY A 139 -4.67 8.78 11.52
CA GLY A 139 -6.03 8.60 11.01
C GLY A 139 -6.56 7.16 11.12
N PRO A 140 -7.52 6.79 10.25
CA PRO A 140 -8.08 5.43 10.16
C PRO A 140 -7.03 4.36 9.80
N MET A 141 -7.33 3.08 10.05
CA MET A 141 -6.39 1.98 9.77
C MET A 141 -6.13 1.75 8.28
N ASP A 142 -7.10 2.05 7.42
CA ASP A 142 -6.99 2.01 5.97
C ASP A 142 -6.27 3.23 5.39
N TYR A 143 -5.85 4.18 6.22
CA TYR A 143 -5.05 5.33 5.82
C TYR A 143 -3.57 5.02 5.99
N GLU A 144 -2.94 4.53 4.93
CA GLU A 144 -1.56 4.05 4.97
C GLU A 144 -0.62 4.95 4.15
N CYS A 145 0.68 4.88 4.48
CA CYS A 145 1.70 5.64 3.79
C CYS A 145 2.00 5.00 2.43
N CYS A 146 1.54 5.61 1.35
CA CYS A 146 1.93 5.24 0.00
C CYS A 146 3.31 5.83 -0.31
N VAL A 147 4.33 4.97 -0.40
CA VAL A 147 5.67 5.35 -0.85
C VAL A 147 5.91 4.88 -2.28
N PRO A 148 6.73 5.60 -3.07
CA PRO A 148 7.09 5.17 -4.42
C PRO A 148 7.79 3.81 -4.43
N LYS A 149 7.74 3.10 -5.57
CA LYS A 149 8.56 1.90 -5.78
C LYS A 149 10.03 2.23 -5.57
N GLN A 150 10.70 1.37 -4.80
CA GLN A 150 12.11 1.54 -4.51
C GLN A 150 12.95 0.60 -5.38
N THR A 151 14.15 1.07 -5.69
CA THR A 151 15.22 0.18 -6.18
C THR A 151 15.96 -0.39 -4.98
N CYS A 152 16.55 -1.55 -5.17
CA CYS A 152 17.37 -2.23 -4.18
C CYS A 152 18.73 -2.56 -4.79
N ASN A 153 19.76 -2.65 -3.95
CA ASN A 153 21.10 -3.08 -4.38
C ASN A 153 21.56 -4.25 -3.52
N VAL A 154 21.87 -5.37 -4.17
CA VAL A 154 22.37 -6.58 -3.53
C VAL A 154 23.77 -6.85 -4.05
N ASN A 155 24.79 -6.51 -3.26
CA ASN A 155 26.21 -6.68 -3.61
C ASN A 155 26.55 -6.16 -5.03
N GLY A 156 26.08 -4.96 -5.36
CA GLY A 156 26.33 -4.30 -6.65
C GLY A 156 25.30 -4.60 -7.73
N LEU A 157 24.36 -5.53 -7.51
CA LEU A 157 23.28 -5.82 -8.47
C LEU A 157 22.04 -4.98 -8.14
N SER A 158 21.60 -4.17 -9.10
CA SER A 158 20.38 -3.38 -8.97
C SER A 158 19.13 -4.22 -9.25
N GLY A 159 18.16 -4.14 -8.34
CA GLY A 159 16.85 -4.75 -8.46
C GLY A 159 15.72 -3.76 -8.17
N THR A 160 14.50 -4.27 -8.16
CA THR A 160 13.30 -3.51 -7.81
C THR A 160 12.60 -4.16 -6.63
N CYS A 161 12.20 -3.37 -5.63
CA CYS A 161 11.41 -3.85 -4.51
C CYS A 161 9.98 -4.17 -4.96
N MET A 162 9.57 -5.42 -4.76
CA MET A 162 8.30 -5.94 -5.25
C MET A 162 7.66 -6.85 -4.20
N ASN A 163 6.33 -6.81 -4.14
CA ASN A 163 5.57 -7.71 -3.28
C ASN A 163 5.67 -9.15 -3.82
N THR A 164 6.16 -10.08 -3.01
CA THR A 164 6.40 -11.49 -3.36
C THR A 164 5.12 -12.28 -3.61
N THR A 165 3.99 -11.85 -3.05
CA THR A 165 2.68 -12.49 -3.22
C THR A 165 1.91 -11.95 -4.43
N SER A 166 2.09 -10.66 -4.72
CA SER A 166 1.29 -9.95 -5.75
C SER A 166 2.01 -9.80 -7.09
N ASN A 167 3.33 -9.92 -7.13
CA ASN A 167 4.13 -9.70 -8.34
C ASN A 167 4.98 -10.92 -8.68
N VAL A 168 5.13 -11.16 -9.99
CA VAL A 168 6.07 -12.15 -10.51
C VAL A 168 7.41 -11.46 -10.76
N CYS A 169 8.46 -11.95 -10.09
CA CYS A 169 9.82 -11.53 -10.39
C CYS A 169 10.36 -12.25 -11.62
N SER A 170 11.01 -11.53 -12.54
CA SER A 170 11.63 -12.14 -13.74
C SER A 170 12.89 -12.95 -13.43
N GLY A 171 13.53 -12.68 -12.29
CA GLY A 171 14.65 -13.46 -11.76
C GLY A 171 14.29 -14.06 -10.40
N GLN A 172 14.83 -13.51 -9.32
CA GLN A 172 14.60 -14.02 -7.97
C GLN A 172 14.36 -12.91 -6.95
N TYR A 173 13.69 -13.28 -5.87
CA TYR A 173 13.54 -12.45 -4.69
C TYR A 173 14.68 -12.67 -3.69
N VAL A 174 15.13 -11.57 -3.09
CA VAL A 174 16.10 -11.56 -1.99
C VAL A 174 15.59 -10.68 -0.86
N ALA A 175 15.30 -11.31 0.30
CA ALA A 175 14.82 -10.64 1.50
C ALA A 175 15.86 -9.70 2.14
N GLY A 176 15.38 -8.68 2.85
CA GLY A 176 16.19 -7.78 3.68
C GLY A 176 16.88 -6.63 2.94
N TYR A 177 16.68 -6.50 1.63
CA TYR A 177 17.25 -5.41 0.81
C TYR A 177 16.23 -4.36 0.38
N CYS A 178 14.99 -4.50 0.84
CA CYS A 178 13.91 -3.55 0.58
C CYS A 178 13.41 -2.97 1.91
N PRO A 179 13.21 -1.65 1.99
CA PRO A 179 12.50 -1.06 3.12
C PRO A 179 11.01 -1.44 3.04
N GLY A 180 10.37 -1.53 4.20
CA GLY A 180 8.94 -1.80 4.29
C GLY A 180 8.58 -3.16 4.85
N PRO A 181 7.42 -3.73 4.48
CA PRO A 181 6.94 -4.96 5.08
C PRO A 181 7.72 -6.18 4.54
N LEU A 182 7.65 -7.30 5.28
CA LEU A 182 8.44 -8.50 4.99
C LEU A 182 8.13 -9.15 3.64
N ASP A 183 6.95 -8.90 3.09
CA ASP A 183 6.53 -9.41 1.78
C ASP A 183 7.03 -8.55 0.62
N TYR A 184 7.74 -7.44 0.86
CA TYR A 184 8.48 -6.70 -0.14
C TYR A 184 9.95 -7.13 -0.15
N GLU A 185 10.32 -7.88 -1.18
CA GLU A 185 11.68 -8.34 -1.36
C GLU A 185 12.32 -7.75 -2.62
N CYS A 186 13.65 -7.78 -2.67
CA CYS A 186 14.38 -7.27 -3.81
C CYS A 186 14.27 -8.26 -4.97
N CYS A 187 13.50 -7.92 -6.00
CA CYS A 187 13.46 -8.67 -7.25
C CYS A 187 14.71 -8.30 -8.07
N LEU A 188 15.63 -9.26 -8.15
CA LEU A 188 16.82 -9.17 -8.99
C LEU A 188 16.52 -9.73 -10.38
N PRO A 189 16.99 -9.08 -11.46
CA PRO A 189 16.83 -9.61 -12.81
C PRO A 189 17.58 -10.93 -12.97
N LYS A 190 17.04 -11.82 -13.83
CA LYS A 190 17.74 -13.05 -14.23
C LYS A 190 19.10 -12.70 -14.83
N GLN A 191 20.16 -13.33 -14.32
CA GLN A 191 21.53 -13.17 -14.82
C GLN A 191 22.01 -14.47 -15.44
N THR A 192 22.77 -14.36 -16.52
CA THR A 192 23.56 -15.47 -17.05
C THR A 192 24.96 -15.42 -16.46
N CYS A 193 25.62 -16.57 -16.43
CA CYS A 193 26.99 -16.72 -15.97
C CYS A 193 27.74 -17.64 -16.93
N ASN A 194 29.07 -17.56 -16.94
CA ASN A 194 29.91 -18.43 -17.75
C ASN A 194 31.01 -19.02 -16.89
N VAL A 195 31.08 -20.34 -16.83
CA VAL A 195 32.11 -21.09 -16.11
C VAL A 195 32.89 -21.89 -17.14
N ASN A 196 34.14 -21.50 -17.40
CA ASN A 196 35.04 -22.18 -18.34
C ASN A 196 34.42 -22.45 -19.73
N GLY A 197 33.63 -21.50 -20.27
CA GLY A 197 32.95 -21.64 -21.56
C GLY A 197 31.53 -22.22 -21.47
N THR A 198 31.15 -22.83 -20.35
CA THR A 198 29.79 -23.34 -20.13
C THR A 198 28.87 -22.22 -19.65
N SER A 199 27.78 -21.97 -20.38
CA SER A 199 26.78 -20.97 -19.98
C SER A 199 25.83 -21.54 -18.94
N GLY A 200 25.63 -20.78 -17.85
CA GLY A 200 24.69 -21.08 -16.78
C GLY A 200 23.76 -19.90 -16.49
N THR A 201 22.90 -20.09 -15.50
CA THR A 201 22.01 -19.05 -14.96
C THR A 201 22.31 -18.84 -13.48
N CYS A 202 22.45 -17.59 -13.06
CA CYS A 202 22.54 -17.26 -11.64
C CYS A 202 21.19 -17.49 -10.97
N MET A 203 21.16 -18.38 -9.98
CA MET A 203 19.97 -18.66 -9.18
C MET A 203 20.35 -19.11 -7.76
N ASN A 204 19.37 -19.12 -6.86
CA ASN A 204 19.55 -19.69 -5.54
C ASN A 204 20.02 -21.15 -5.67
N THR A 205 21.05 -21.55 -4.93
CA THR A 205 21.59 -22.91 -4.92
C THR A 205 20.53 -23.96 -4.64
N SER A 206 19.50 -23.64 -3.84
CA SER A 206 18.39 -24.57 -3.55
C SER A 206 17.45 -24.81 -4.74
N LEU A 207 17.43 -23.92 -5.73
CA LEU A 207 16.62 -24.02 -6.94
C LEU A 207 17.40 -24.61 -8.12
N CYS A 208 18.72 -24.75 -7.99
CA CYS A 208 19.55 -25.31 -9.03
C CYS A 208 19.36 -26.82 -9.11
N LEU A 209 18.80 -27.30 -10.22
CA LEU A 209 18.70 -28.73 -10.51
C LEU A 209 20.02 -29.34 -11.03
N GLY A 210 20.95 -28.48 -11.46
CA GLY A 210 22.26 -28.87 -11.98
C GLY A 210 23.38 -28.62 -10.98
N GLU A 211 24.55 -28.25 -11.50
CA GLU A 211 25.70 -27.94 -10.66
C GLU A 211 25.76 -26.43 -10.35
N SER A 212 25.87 -26.09 -9.07
CA SER A 212 26.05 -24.71 -8.61
C SER A 212 27.52 -24.37 -8.36
N VAL A 213 28.04 -23.35 -9.04
CA VAL A 213 29.42 -22.89 -8.91
C VAL A 213 29.47 -21.48 -8.33
N ALA A 214 30.11 -21.32 -7.16
CA ALA A 214 30.26 -20.05 -6.47
C ALA A 214 31.25 -19.10 -7.19
N GLY A 215 31.09 -17.79 -6.97
CA GLY A 215 32.02 -16.76 -7.48
C GLY A 215 31.77 -16.28 -8.90
N TYR A 216 30.83 -16.90 -9.63
CA TYR A 216 30.48 -16.53 -11.01
C TYR A 216 29.19 -15.71 -11.13
N CYS A 217 28.56 -15.39 -10.00
CA CYS A 217 27.35 -14.59 -9.93
C CYS A 217 27.52 -13.47 -8.89
N PRO A 218 27.15 -12.22 -9.22
CA PRO A 218 27.08 -11.16 -8.22
C PRO A 218 25.85 -11.38 -7.34
N GLY A 219 25.95 -11.08 -6.04
CA GLY A 219 24.84 -11.23 -5.10
C GLY A 219 25.23 -11.96 -3.82
N PRO A 220 24.25 -12.49 -3.07
CA PRO A 220 24.49 -13.21 -1.82
C PRO A 220 25.16 -14.56 -2.09
N SER A 221 25.77 -15.17 -1.06
CA SER A 221 26.58 -16.40 -1.19
C SER A 221 25.81 -17.62 -1.72
N ASN A 222 24.50 -17.66 -1.53
CA ASN A 222 23.61 -18.69 -2.04
C ASN A 222 23.13 -18.41 -3.48
N TYR A 223 23.53 -17.30 -4.10
CA TYR A 223 23.24 -17.01 -5.50
C TYR A 223 24.45 -17.37 -6.36
N GLN A 224 24.39 -18.55 -6.96
CA GLN A 224 25.54 -19.16 -7.64
C GLN A 224 25.20 -19.47 -9.09
N CYS A 225 26.23 -19.73 -9.88
CA CYS A 225 26.05 -20.08 -11.28
C CYS A 225 25.53 -21.51 -11.38
N CYS A 226 24.27 -21.67 -11.75
CA CYS A 226 23.67 -22.97 -12.01
C CYS A 226 23.93 -23.38 -13.46
N LEU A 227 24.74 -24.42 -13.64
CA LEU A 227 25.06 -24.99 -14.94
C LEU A 227 24.01 -26.04 -15.33
N PRO A 228 23.60 -26.12 -16.60
CA PRO A 228 22.67 -27.12 -17.08
C PRO A 228 23.29 -28.52 -16.98
N GLN A 229 22.49 -29.55 -16.67
CA GLN A 229 22.92 -30.94 -16.80
C GLN A 229 22.18 -31.65 -17.94
N PRO A 230 22.84 -32.60 -18.64
CA PRO A 230 24.26 -32.95 -18.52
C PRO A 230 25.19 -31.90 -19.16
N ILE A 231 26.37 -31.69 -18.58
CA ILE A 231 27.42 -30.84 -19.18
C ILE A 231 28.30 -31.76 -20.05
N SER A 232 28.42 -31.46 -21.35
CA SER A 232 29.34 -32.17 -22.23
C SER A 232 30.76 -31.65 -22.06
N CYS A 233 31.73 -32.55 -22.25
CA CYS A 233 33.16 -32.24 -22.26
C CYS A 233 33.83 -32.91 -23.46
N ASN A 234 35.00 -32.43 -23.85
CA ASN A 234 35.78 -33.02 -24.94
C ASN A 234 37.24 -33.16 -24.53
N VAL A 235 37.77 -34.37 -24.62
CA VAL A 235 39.17 -34.69 -24.33
C VAL A 235 39.78 -35.24 -25.62
N ASN A 236 40.70 -34.49 -26.24
CA ASN A 236 41.42 -34.89 -27.45
C ASN A 236 40.52 -35.35 -28.62
N GLY A 237 39.33 -34.76 -28.78
CA GLY A 237 38.36 -35.13 -29.81
C GLY A 237 37.29 -36.11 -29.33
N THR A 238 37.49 -36.80 -28.21
CA THR A 238 36.51 -37.71 -27.62
C THR A 238 35.50 -36.94 -26.78
N SER A 239 34.22 -37.04 -27.13
CA SER A 239 33.12 -36.43 -26.38
C SER A 239 32.79 -37.26 -25.14
N GLY A 240 32.74 -36.60 -23.99
CA GLY A 240 32.34 -37.16 -22.70
C GLY A 240 31.25 -36.35 -22.02
N THR A 241 30.88 -36.77 -20.81
CA THR A 241 29.93 -36.05 -19.95
C THR A 241 30.57 -35.74 -18.61
N CYS A 242 30.45 -34.50 -18.14
CA CYS A 242 30.87 -34.14 -16.80
C CYS A 242 29.92 -34.75 -15.77
N MET A 243 30.48 -35.50 -14.84
CA MET A 243 29.75 -36.08 -13.72
C MET A 243 30.70 -36.36 -12.56
N ASN A 244 30.12 -36.74 -11.41
CA ASN A 244 30.93 -37.17 -10.28
C ASN A 244 31.76 -38.41 -10.67
N THR A 245 33.05 -38.42 -10.33
CA THR A 245 33.96 -39.55 -10.58
C THR A 245 33.42 -40.87 -10.05
N SER A 246 32.64 -40.85 -8.95
CA SER A 246 32.03 -42.05 -8.39
C SER A 246 30.87 -42.62 -9.22
N LEU A 247 30.33 -41.83 -10.15
CA LEU A 247 29.23 -42.22 -11.05
C LEU A 247 29.73 -42.56 -12.46
N CYS A 248 31.00 -42.27 -12.76
CA CYS A 248 31.57 -42.55 -14.06
C CYS A 248 31.84 -44.05 -14.23
N SER A 249 31.24 -44.65 -15.25
CA SER A 249 31.49 -46.04 -15.63
C SER A 249 32.68 -46.22 -16.57
N GLY A 250 33.27 -45.13 -17.07
CA GLY A 250 34.41 -45.13 -17.98
C GLY A 250 35.65 -44.43 -17.42
N GLU A 251 36.43 -43.77 -18.27
CA GLU A 251 37.63 -43.05 -17.85
C GLU A 251 37.27 -41.63 -17.39
N SER A 252 37.64 -41.29 -16.15
CA SER A 252 37.45 -39.94 -15.61
C SER A 252 38.71 -39.09 -15.83
N VAL A 253 38.58 -38.00 -16.58
CA VAL A 253 39.69 -37.09 -16.88
C VAL A 253 39.49 -35.74 -16.16
N PRO A 254 40.40 -35.33 -15.25
CA PRO A 254 40.29 -34.06 -14.51
C PRO A 254 40.59 -32.85 -15.39
N GLY A 255 40.05 -31.68 -15.03
CA GLY A 255 40.37 -30.39 -15.67
C GLY A 255 39.56 -30.05 -16.92
N TYR A 256 38.69 -30.95 -17.39
CA TYR A 256 37.82 -30.76 -18.56
C TYR A 256 36.36 -30.45 -18.21
N CYS A 257 36.05 -30.33 -16.91
CA CYS A 257 34.73 -30.01 -16.40
C CYS A 257 34.83 -28.83 -15.44
N PRO A 258 33.89 -27.88 -15.50
CA PRO A 258 33.71 -26.92 -14.42
C PRO A 258 33.26 -27.66 -13.15
N GLY A 259 33.60 -27.14 -11.97
CA GLY A 259 33.14 -27.72 -10.71
C GLY A 259 34.23 -28.08 -9.70
N PRO A 260 33.86 -28.80 -8.62
CA PRO A 260 34.80 -29.34 -7.65
C PRO A 260 35.65 -30.47 -8.28
N SER A 261 36.75 -30.83 -7.63
CA SER A 261 37.74 -31.78 -8.17
C SER A 261 37.21 -33.18 -8.48
N ASN A 262 36.08 -33.57 -7.88
CA ASN A 262 35.41 -34.84 -8.12
C ASN A 262 34.40 -34.78 -9.28
N TYR A 263 34.23 -33.64 -9.95
CA TYR A 263 33.41 -33.49 -11.14
C TYR A 263 34.34 -33.46 -12.37
N GLN A 264 34.42 -34.59 -13.07
CA GLN A 264 35.42 -34.83 -14.11
C GLN A 264 34.77 -35.28 -15.41
N CYS A 265 35.51 -35.20 -16.52
CA CYS A 265 35.01 -35.61 -17.81
C CYS A 265 34.98 -37.14 -17.85
N CYS A 266 33.78 -37.72 -17.83
CA CYS A 266 33.60 -39.15 -17.99
C CYS A 266 33.56 -39.47 -19.49
N LEU A 267 34.62 -40.12 -19.97
CA LEU A 267 34.69 -40.64 -21.32
C LEU A 267 34.07 -42.05 -21.34
N PRO A 268 33.28 -42.40 -22.37
CA PRO A 268 32.83 -43.78 -22.53
C PRO A 268 34.04 -44.69 -22.70
N THR A 269 34.07 -45.84 -22.01
CA THR A 269 35.01 -46.91 -22.33
C THR A 269 34.79 -47.33 -23.78
N GLU A 270 35.82 -47.16 -24.62
CA GLU A 270 35.78 -47.68 -25.98
C GLU A 270 35.43 -49.17 -25.91
N ALA A 271 34.37 -49.58 -26.62
CA ALA A 271 34.10 -50.99 -26.81
C ALA A 271 35.35 -51.58 -27.49
N PRO A 272 35.88 -52.73 -27.02
CA PRO A 272 37.02 -53.35 -27.67
C PRO A 272 36.69 -53.54 -29.15
N CYS A 273 37.52 -52.98 -30.03
CA CYS A 273 37.38 -53.15 -31.47
C CYS A 273 37.33 -54.64 -31.78
N THR A 274 36.16 -55.17 -32.13
CA THR A 274 36.10 -56.45 -32.83
C THR A 274 36.53 -56.17 -34.26
N GLU A 275 37.80 -56.47 -34.57
CA GLU A 275 38.24 -56.61 -35.95
C GLU A 275 37.33 -57.63 -36.67
N GLN A 276 36.77 -57.22 -37.80
CA GLN A 276 36.17 -58.10 -38.81
C GLN A 276 36.98 -57.99 -40.09
#